data_AF-A0A2D4N2A2-F1
#
_entry.id   AF-A0A2D4N2A2-F1
#
_cell.length_a   1.000
_cell.length_b   1.000
_cell.length_c   1.000
_cell.angle_alpha   90.00
_cell.angle_beta   90.00
_cell.angle_gamma   90.00
#
_symmetry.space_group_name_H-M   'P 1'
#
loop_
_entity.id
_entity.type
_entity.pdbx_description
1 polymer ?
#
loop_
_entity_poly.entity_id
_entity_poly.type
_entity_poly.pdbx_seq_one_letter_code
_entity_poly.pdbx_strand_id
1 'polypeptide(L)'
;VINNPDEDGQEEEDGIGERQLYSESDFVEGYYRTERDKGSQYELFYKKADDMEYRHVSLFRPFGPLMKVKTETVDISQSMINIIVPLAERTEVFAQFMQNFRDVCINQDKRIHLTVVYFGQEGLSEVKSILESVAREADFHNYTLVSLNEEFNRGQGLDVGARAWEKGEVLMFFCDVDIYFTAEFLNSCRLNTE
;
A
#
# COMPACT_ATOMS: atom_id res chain seq x y z
N VAL A 1 19.91 -35.44 -7.51
CA VAL A 1 19.40 -36.18 -6.33
C VAL A 1 19.09 -35.13 -5.27
N ILE A 2 17.83 -34.72 -5.16
CA ILE A 2 17.40 -33.81 -4.09
C ILE A 2 16.88 -34.71 -2.98
N ASN A 3 17.72 -35.00 -1.99
CA ASN A 3 17.30 -35.69 -0.78
C ASN A 3 16.58 -34.67 0.10
N ASN A 4 15.30 -34.89 0.38
CA ASN A 4 14.59 -34.22 1.48
C ASN A 4 15.02 -34.88 2.79
N PRO A 5 15.49 -34.11 3.79
CA PRO A 5 15.35 -34.50 5.17
C PRO A 5 13.93 -34.12 5.62
N ASP A 6 13.28 -35.02 6.36
CA ASP A 6 12.05 -34.77 7.13
C ASP A 6 10.72 -34.91 6.35
N GLU A 7 10.32 -36.16 6.05
CA GLU A 7 8.91 -36.56 5.95
C GLU A 7 8.54 -37.34 7.22
N ASP A 8 8.26 -36.63 8.32
CA ASP A 8 7.58 -37.21 9.49
C ASP A 8 6.08 -36.90 9.40
N GLY A 9 5.30 -37.95 9.10
CA GLY A 9 3.91 -38.06 9.56
C GLY A 9 2.80 -37.84 8.54
N GLN A 10 2.59 -38.80 7.63
CA GLN A 10 1.28 -39.39 7.32
C GLN A 10 1.49 -40.66 6.48
N GLU A 11 1.31 -41.81 7.11
CA GLU A 11 1.27 -43.11 6.45
C GLU A 11 -0.02 -43.21 5.61
N GLU A 12 0.08 -42.96 4.32
CA GLU A 12 -0.83 -43.57 3.34
C GLU A 12 -0.10 -44.77 2.73
N GLU A 13 -0.55 -45.97 3.10
CA GLU A 13 -0.22 -47.21 2.42
C GLU A 13 -0.72 -47.12 0.97
N ASP A 14 0.18 -46.81 0.04
CA ASP A 14 -0.04 -47.12 -1.37
C ASP A 14 1.20 -47.81 -1.97
N GLY A 15 0.90 -48.86 -2.73
CA GLY A 15 1.83 -49.92 -3.12
C GLY A 15 3.11 -49.47 -3.81
N ILE A 16 4.09 -50.36 -3.76
CA ILE A 16 5.42 -50.28 -4.37
C ILE A 16 5.29 -50.16 -5.91
N GLY A 17 4.95 -48.97 -6.38
CA GLY A 17 5.25 -48.49 -7.72
C GLY A 17 6.63 -47.85 -7.68
N GLU A 18 7.52 -48.22 -8.61
CA GLU A 18 8.84 -47.60 -8.75
C GLU A 18 8.72 -46.08 -8.60
N ARG A 19 9.41 -45.49 -7.59
CA ARG A 19 9.57 -44.03 -7.49
C ARG A 19 10.22 -43.56 -8.79
N GLN A 20 9.41 -43.23 -9.78
CA GLN A 20 9.90 -42.76 -11.05
C GLN A 20 10.73 -41.50 -10.78
N LEU A 21 12.02 -41.59 -11.09
CA LEU A 21 12.94 -40.47 -10.98
C LEU A 21 12.59 -39.47 -12.09
N TYR A 22 12.42 -38.22 -11.69
CA TYR A 22 12.27 -37.08 -12.59
C TYR A 22 13.61 -36.36 -12.67
N SER A 23 13.89 -35.80 -13.83
CA SER A 23 15.13 -35.11 -14.19
C SER A 23 14.86 -33.67 -14.60
N GLU A 24 15.91 -32.89 -14.79
CA GLU A 24 15.79 -31.50 -15.26
C GLU A 24 15.10 -31.40 -16.63
N SER A 25 15.26 -32.39 -17.51
CA SER A 25 14.60 -32.40 -18.82
C SER A 25 13.09 -32.65 -18.75
N ASP A 26 12.60 -33.13 -17.61
CA ASP A 26 11.16 -33.31 -17.38
C ASP A 26 10.49 -32.04 -16.85
N PHE A 27 11.25 -30.96 -16.60
CA PHE A 27 10.69 -29.69 -16.11
C PHE A 27 9.85 -29.02 -17.20
N VAL A 28 8.62 -28.63 -16.84
CA VAL A 28 7.69 -27.92 -17.74
C VAL A 28 7.62 -26.45 -17.38
N GLU A 29 7.20 -26.17 -16.14
CA GLU A 29 6.98 -24.80 -15.68
C GLU A 29 7.04 -24.71 -14.16
N GLY A 30 7.09 -23.48 -13.65
CA GLY A 30 7.00 -23.22 -12.24
C GLY A 30 6.90 -21.74 -11.93
N TYR A 31 6.48 -21.44 -10.71
CA TYR A 31 6.41 -20.09 -10.18
C TYR A 31 7.00 -20.05 -8.77
N TYR A 32 7.38 -18.86 -8.33
CA TYR A 32 7.92 -18.67 -6.99
C TYR A 32 7.32 -17.43 -6.33
N ARG A 33 7.24 -17.47 -5.00
CA ARG A 33 6.91 -16.32 -4.14
C ARG A 33 8.00 -16.14 -3.09
N THR A 34 8.30 -14.90 -2.75
CA THR A 34 9.25 -14.59 -1.69
C THR A 34 8.51 -14.13 -0.44
N GLU A 35 8.70 -14.84 0.67
CA GLU A 35 8.32 -14.40 2.01
C GLU A 35 9.46 -13.56 2.57
N ARG A 36 9.21 -12.26 2.79
CA ARG A 36 10.24 -11.24 3.08
C ARG A 36 11.12 -11.56 4.29
N ASP A 37 10.62 -12.35 5.22
CA ASP A 37 11.25 -12.71 6.49
C ASP A 37 11.71 -14.17 6.54
N LYS A 38 11.31 -15.02 5.58
CA LYS A 38 11.52 -16.48 5.69
C LYS A 38 12.27 -17.10 4.53
N GLY A 39 12.08 -16.66 3.29
CA GLY A 39 12.72 -17.29 2.13
C GLY A 39 11.88 -17.25 0.87
N SER A 40 12.18 -18.16 -0.06
CA SER A 40 11.45 -18.30 -1.32
C SER A 40 10.75 -19.66 -1.39
N GLN A 41 9.47 -19.64 -1.70
CA GLN A 41 8.69 -20.84 -2.02
C GLN A 41 8.60 -21.01 -3.53
N TYR A 42 8.82 -22.23 -4.00
CA TYR A 42 8.76 -22.63 -5.39
C TYR A 42 7.67 -23.68 -5.57
N GLU A 43 6.89 -23.52 -6.63
CA GLU A 43 5.95 -24.52 -7.11
C GLU A 43 6.42 -24.94 -8.50
N LEU A 44 6.89 -26.18 -8.65
CA LEU A 44 7.52 -26.70 -9.86
C LEU A 44 6.71 -27.86 -10.42
N PHE A 45 6.51 -27.89 -11.73
CA PHE A 45 5.73 -28.91 -12.42
C PHE A 45 6.63 -29.64 -13.42
N TYR A 46 6.64 -30.97 -13.32
CA TYR A 46 7.40 -31.83 -14.19
C TYR A 46 6.48 -32.81 -14.91
N LYS A 47 6.85 -33.21 -16.12
CA LYS A 47 6.11 -34.13 -16.96
C LYS A 47 7.06 -34.93 -17.82
N LYS A 48 6.86 -36.25 -17.91
CA LYS A 48 7.58 -37.09 -18.87
C LYS A 48 6.91 -37.06 -20.24
N ALA A 49 7.69 -37.22 -21.30
CA ALA A 49 7.23 -37.07 -22.69
C ALA A 49 5.97 -37.88 -23.03
N ASP A 50 5.83 -39.09 -22.46
CA ASP A 50 4.74 -40.02 -22.75
C ASP A 50 3.66 -40.08 -21.65
N ASP A 51 3.76 -39.23 -20.63
CA ASP A 51 2.84 -39.24 -19.49
C ASP A 51 1.78 -38.15 -19.65
N MET A 52 0.57 -38.38 -19.18
CA MET A 52 -0.47 -37.33 -19.14
C MET A 52 -0.56 -36.64 -17.78
N GLU A 53 0.17 -37.16 -16.79
CA GLU A 53 0.22 -36.65 -15.44
C GLU A 53 1.38 -35.67 -15.25
N TYR A 54 1.13 -34.63 -14.45
CA TYR A 54 2.15 -33.71 -14.00
C TYR A 54 2.52 -34.05 -12.56
N ARG A 55 3.82 -34.13 -12.29
CA ARG A 55 4.34 -34.14 -10.92
C ARG A 55 4.54 -32.72 -10.44
N HIS A 56 3.83 -32.37 -9.37
CA HIS A 56 3.98 -31.10 -8.68
C HIS A 56 4.93 -31.26 -7.49
N VAL A 57 5.91 -30.36 -7.39
CA VAL A 57 6.89 -30.32 -6.31
C VAL A 57 6.88 -28.92 -5.68
N SER A 58 6.52 -28.86 -4.40
CA SER A 58 6.59 -27.65 -3.58
C SER A 58 7.89 -27.63 -2.78
N LEU A 59 8.70 -26.58 -2.95
CA LEU A 59 9.96 -26.42 -2.22
C LEU A 59 9.97 -25.09 -1.47
N PHE A 60 10.52 -25.09 -0.26
CA PHE A 60 10.83 -23.87 0.47
C PHE A 60 12.34 -23.73 0.63
N ARG A 61 12.91 -22.65 0.08
CA ARG A 61 14.31 -22.27 0.30
C ARG A 61 14.35 -21.21 1.39
N PRO A 62 14.65 -21.56 2.64
CA PRO A 62 14.71 -20.58 3.72
C PRO A 62 15.88 -19.61 3.54
N PHE A 63 15.75 -18.40 4.06
CA PHE A 63 16.89 -17.52 4.24
C PHE A 63 17.86 -18.12 5.25
N GLY A 64 19.15 -17.84 5.09
CA GLY A 64 20.13 -18.08 6.15
C GLY A 64 19.84 -17.20 7.37
N PRO A 65 20.47 -17.47 8.52
CA PRO A 65 20.31 -16.64 9.71
C PRO A 65 20.57 -15.15 9.42
N LEU A 66 19.64 -14.28 9.83
CA LEU A 66 19.80 -12.84 9.65
C LEU A 66 21.05 -12.36 10.40
N MET A 67 21.93 -11.66 9.70
CA MET A 67 23.08 -11.00 10.30
C MET A 67 22.75 -9.53 10.55
N LYS A 68 22.83 -9.10 11.80
CA LYS A 68 22.64 -7.69 12.17
C LYS A 68 23.82 -6.86 11.65
N VAL A 69 23.58 -6.06 10.60
CA VAL A 69 24.59 -5.15 10.02
C VAL A 69 24.53 -3.77 10.67
N LYS A 70 23.33 -3.26 10.94
CA LYS A 70 23.09 -1.93 11.52
C LYS A 70 21.79 -1.97 12.33
N THR A 71 21.68 -1.12 13.33
CA THR A 71 20.41 -0.87 14.01
C THR A 71 20.28 0.62 14.23
N GLU A 72 19.19 1.17 13.70
CA GLU A 72 18.83 2.57 13.83
C GLU A 72 17.37 2.64 14.24
N THR A 73 17.04 3.65 15.03
CA THR A 73 15.66 4.00 15.33
C THR A 73 15.26 5.08 14.35
N VAL A 74 14.22 4.82 13.56
CA VAL A 74 13.63 5.82 12.68
C VAL A 74 12.55 6.56 13.46
N ASP A 75 12.77 7.85 13.71
CA ASP A 75 11.81 8.70 14.42
C ASP A 75 10.89 9.42 13.43
N ILE A 76 9.73 8.83 13.18
CA ILE A 76 8.70 9.44 12.34
C ILE A 76 7.82 10.45 13.10
N SER A 77 8.13 10.80 14.35
CA SER A 77 7.25 11.58 15.23
C SER A 77 6.99 12.99 14.73
N GLN A 78 7.98 13.62 14.09
CA GLN A 78 7.93 15.00 13.60
C GLN A 78 7.47 15.12 12.14
N SER A 79 7.41 14.01 11.39
CA SER A 79 7.12 14.03 9.96
C SER A 79 5.63 14.33 9.70
N MET A 80 5.33 15.57 9.34
CA MET A 80 3.98 16.00 8.95
C MET A 80 3.69 15.59 7.51
N ILE A 81 2.46 15.15 7.24
CA ILE A 81 2.00 14.88 5.87
C ILE A 81 1.00 15.96 5.46
N ASN A 82 1.22 16.59 4.30
CA ASN A 82 0.23 17.43 3.65
C ASN A 82 -0.48 16.62 2.55
N ILE A 83 -1.74 16.26 2.80
CA ILE A 83 -2.58 15.58 1.81
C ILE A 83 -3.17 16.63 0.88
N ILE A 84 -2.82 16.56 -0.40
CA ILE A 84 -3.23 17.54 -1.41
C ILE A 84 -4.27 16.90 -2.33
N VAL A 85 -5.49 17.44 -2.32
CA VAL A 85 -6.64 16.92 -3.04
C VAL A 85 -7.14 17.97 -4.04
N PRO A 86 -6.85 17.81 -5.35
CA PRO A 86 -7.50 18.60 -6.38
C PRO A 86 -8.94 18.09 -6.58
N LEU A 87 -9.91 19.01 -6.62
CA LEU A 87 -11.35 18.69 -6.62
C LEU A 87 -12.14 19.62 -7.53
N ALA A 88 -13.13 19.06 -8.24
CA ALA A 88 -14.18 19.80 -8.94
C ALA A 88 -15.47 18.97 -8.93
N GLU A 89 -16.62 19.59 -8.65
CA GLU A 89 -17.98 19.03 -8.73
C GLU A 89 -18.29 17.77 -7.89
N ARG A 90 -17.30 16.99 -7.45
CA ARG A 90 -17.46 15.69 -6.75
C ARG A 90 -17.69 15.87 -5.24
N THR A 91 -18.65 16.71 -4.85
CA THR A 91 -18.92 17.04 -3.44
C THR A 91 -19.37 15.84 -2.61
N GLU A 92 -20.18 14.94 -3.18
CA GLU A 92 -20.61 13.70 -2.52
C GLU A 92 -19.44 12.76 -2.20
N VAL A 93 -18.51 12.59 -3.15
CA VAL A 93 -17.31 11.77 -2.96
C VAL A 93 -16.37 12.44 -1.94
N PHE A 94 -16.28 13.77 -1.98
CA PHE A 94 -15.53 14.53 -0.98
C PHE A 94 -16.09 14.36 0.44
N ALA A 95 -17.41 14.27 0.61
CA ALA A 95 -17.99 13.99 1.91
C ALA A 95 -17.56 12.62 2.45
N GLN A 96 -17.51 11.59 1.60
CA GLN A 96 -17.02 10.25 1.96
C GLN A 96 -15.53 10.26 2.30
N PHE A 97 -14.73 10.96 1.49
CA PHE A 97 -13.32 11.21 1.77
C PHE A 97 -13.13 11.85 3.15
N MET A 98 -13.90 12.88 3.46
CA MET A 98 -13.80 13.58 4.75
C MET A 98 -14.20 12.71 5.93
N GLN A 99 -15.09 11.74 5.75
CA GLN A 99 -15.38 10.74 6.78
C GLN A 99 -14.17 9.85 7.05
N ASN A 100 -13.52 9.29 6.01
CA ASN A 100 -12.27 8.53 6.17
C ASN A 100 -11.15 9.38 6.77
N PHE A 101 -11.00 10.63 6.30
CA PHE A 101 -10.03 11.58 6.82
C PHE A 101 -10.25 11.86 8.31
N ARG A 102 -11.49 12.03 8.76
CA ARG A 102 -11.80 12.20 10.19
C ARG A 102 -11.37 10.98 11.00
N ASP A 103 -11.76 9.79 10.56
CA ASP A 103 -11.53 8.55 11.30
C ASP A 103 -10.05 8.19 11.37
N VAL A 104 -9.28 8.50 10.32
CA VAL A 104 -7.86 8.13 10.22
C VAL A 104 -6.94 9.30 10.59
N CYS A 105 -7.06 10.45 9.93
CA CYS A 105 -6.12 11.56 10.11
C CYS A 105 -6.37 12.33 11.40
N ILE A 106 -7.63 12.65 11.72
CA ILE A 106 -7.93 13.51 12.88
C ILE A 106 -7.92 12.68 14.18
N ASN A 107 -8.57 11.52 14.18
CA ASN A 107 -8.73 10.73 15.39
C ASN A 107 -7.48 9.93 15.75
N GLN A 108 -6.69 9.46 14.78
CA GLN A 108 -5.55 8.57 15.03
C GLN A 108 -4.18 9.27 14.86
N ASP A 109 -3.88 9.84 13.69
CA ASP A 109 -2.52 10.31 13.38
C ASP A 109 -2.19 11.71 13.92
N LYS A 110 -3.13 12.66 13.80
CA LYS A 110 -3.05 14.07 14.24
C LYS A 110 -1.94 14.93 13.59
N ARG A 111 -0.99 14.33 12.86
CA ARG A 111 0.14 15.01 12.21
C ARG A 111 -0.07 15.13 10.71
N ILE A 112 -1.26 15.59 10.36
CA ILE A 112 -1.75 15.70 8.99
C ILE A 112 -2.23 17.13 8.77
N HIS A 113 -1.90 17.68 7.60
CA HIS A 113 -2.51 18.86 7.04
C HIS A 113 -3.30 18.46 5.78
N LEU A 114 -4.45 19.07 5.55
CA LEU A 114 -5.27 18.85 4.35
C LEU A 114 -5.26 20.10 3.47
N THR A 115 -4.80 19.99 2.23
CA THR A 115 -4.91 21.05 1.23
C THR A 115 -5.92 20.62 0.16
N VAL A 116 -7.07 21.30 0.10
CA VAL A 116 -8.07 21.10 -0.94
C VAL A 116 -7.91 22.21 -1.98
N VAL A 117 -7.69 21.83 -3.24
CA VAL A 117 -7.65 22.77 -4.36
C VAL A 117 -8.91 22.58 -5.19
N TYR A 118 -9.86 23.49 -5.01
CA TYR A 118 -11.19 23.43 -5.63
C TYR A 118 -11.23 24.21 -6.93
N PHE A 119 -11.76 23.61 -7.99
CA PHE A 119 -11.96 24.23 -9.30
C PHE A 119 -13.45 24.48 -9.54
N GLY A 120 -13.78 25.69 -10.01
CA GLY A 120 -15.14 26.11 -10.30
C GLY A 120 -15.87 26.76 -9.12
N GLN A 121 -17.13 27.17 -9.37
CA GLN A 121 -18.00 27.80 -8.38
C GLN A 121 -19.09 26.84 -7.87
N GLU A 122 -19.59 25.99 -8.76
CA GLU A 122 -20.60 24.99 -8.41
C GLU A 122 -20.02 24.03 -7.37
N GLY A 123 -20.73 23.76 -6.28
CA GLY A 123 -20.29 22.88 -5.20
C GLY A 123 -19.26 23.46 -4.21
N LEU A 124 -18.64 24.62 -4.48
CA LEU A 124 -17.63 25.21 -3.58
C LEU A 124 -18.19 25.52 -2.19
N SER A 125 -19.42 26.03 -2.11
CA SER A 125 -20.08 26.33 -0.83
C SER A 125 -20.34 25.07 0.00
N GLU A 126 -20.65 23.96 -0.66
CA GLU A 126 -20.85 22.66 0.00
C GLU A 126 -19.53 22.10 0.54
N VAL A 127 -18.46 22.12 -0.26
CA VAL A 127 -17.11 21.73 0.20
C VAL A 127 -16.67 22.56 1.40
N LYS A 128 -16.88 23.87 1.35
CA LYS A 128 -16.57 24.77 2.47
C LYS A 128 -17.38 24.41 3.72
N SER A 129 -18.68 24.15 3.57
CA SER A 129 -19.56 23.72 4.67
C SER A 129 -19.09 22.40 5.30
N ILE A 130 -18.71 21.41 4.49
CA ILE A 130 -18.17 20.12 4.97
C ILE A 130 -16.89 20.35 5.78
N LEU A 131 -15.93 21.11 5.24
CA LEU A 131 -14.68 21.43 5.93
C LEU A 131 -14.93 22.16 7.25
N GLU A 132 -15.81 23.16 7.26
CA GLU A 132 -16.16 23.93 8.47
C GLU A 132 -16.88 23.06 9.52
N SER A 133 -17.73 22.12 9.10
CA SER A 133 -18.39 21.20 10.04
C SER A 133 -17.38 20.28 10.71
N VAL A 134 -16.49 19.67 9.92
CA VAL A 134 -15.42 18.80 10.46
C VAL A 134 -14.47 19.58 11.35
N ALA A 135 -14.07 20.79 10.95
CA ALA A 135 -13.21 21.65 11.74
C ALA A 135 -13.81 21.98 13.11
N ARG A 136 -15.09 22.33 13.15
CA ARG A 136 -15.81 22.66 14.39
C ARG A 136 -16.09 21.44 15.26
N GLU A 137 -16.51 20.31 14.68
CA GLU A 137 -16.87 19.10 15.42
C GLU A 137 -15.66 18.37 16.01
N ALA A 138 -14.52 18.45 15.33
CA ALA A 138 -13.31 17.72 15.70
C ALA A 138 -12.15 18.63 16.18
N ASP A 139 -12.42 19.93 16.36
CA ASP A 139 -11.43 20.97 16.73
C ASP A 139 -10.20 20.99 15.79
N PHE A 140 -10.44 20.71 14.51
CA PHE A 140 -9.40 20.51 13.50
C PHE A 140 -9.15 21.77 12.67
N HIS A 141 -7.93 22.30 12.74
CA HIS A 141 -7.56 23.56 12.10
C HIS A 141 -6.42 23.44 11.06
N ASN A 142 -5.88 22.24 10.86
CA ASN A 142 -4.78 21.99 9.94
C ASN A 142 -5.29 21.72 8.52
N TYR A 143 -5.97 22.70 7.93
CA TYR A 143 -6.37 22.61 6.52
C TYR A 143 -6.20 23.92 5.77
N THR A 144 -6.22 23.83 4.44
CA THR A 144 -6.18 24.96 3.52
C THR A 144 -7.12 24.67 2.36
N LEU A 145 -7.99 25.62 2.03
CA LEU A 145 -8.85 25.56 0.86
C LEU A 145 -8.39 26.63 -0.13
N VAL A 146 -7.98 26.21 -1.31
CA VAL A 146 -7.64 27.10 -2.44
C VAL A 146 -8.71 26.96 -3.49
N SER A 147 -9.41 28.05 -3.81
CA SER A 147 -10.45 28.06 -4.85
C SER A 147 -9.91 28.69 -6.13
N LEU A 148 -10.06 28.00 -7.26
CA LEU A 148 -9.69 28.45 -8.59
C LEU A 148 -10.94 28.55 -9.45
N ASN A 149 -11.20 29.72 -10.03
CA ASN A 149 -12.34 29.93 -10.93
C ASN A 149 -12.00 29.52 -12.37
N GLU A 150 -11.55 28.28 -12.54
CA GLU A 150 -11.05 27.70 -13.79
C GLU A 150 -11.61 26.28 -13.95
N GLU A 151 -11.52 25.72 -15.16
CA GLU A 151 -11.84 24.30 -15.39
C GLU A 151 -10.86 23.38 -14.66
N PHE A 152 -11.32 22.20 -14.27
CA PHE A 152 -10.52 21.24 -13.53
C PHE A 152 -9.26 20.81 -14.30
N ASN A 153 -8.10 21.05 -13.69
CA ASN A 153 -6.83 20.54 -14.16
C ASN A 153 -6.04 19.93 -13.00
N ARG A 154 -5.92 18.59 -13.00
CA ARG A 154 -5.22 17.87 -11.93
C ARG A 154 -3.78 18.34 -11.75
N GLY A 155 -3.00 18.47 -12.82
CA GLY A 155 -1.59 18.86 -12.74
C GLY A 155 -1.40 20.25 -12.14
N GLN A 156 -2.23 21.21 -12.56
CA GLN A 156 -2.26 22.55 -11.99
C GLN A 156 -2.70 22.51 -10.52
N GLY A 157 -3.72 21.72 -10.20
CA GLY A 157 -4.23 21.59 -8.84
C GLY A 157 -3.16 21.06 -7.87
N LEU A 158 -2.35 20.10 -8.32
CA LEU A 158 -1.23 19.58 -7.54
C LEU A 158 -0.11 20.62 -7.37
N ASP A 159 0.25 21.38 -8.42
CA ASP A 159 1.26 22.44 -8.31
C ASP A 159 0.81 23.57 -7.37
N VAL A 160 -0.44 24.04 -7.53
CA VAL A 160 -1.03 25.06 -6.65
C VAL A 160 -1.11 24.56 -5.21
N GLY A 161 -1.55 23.31 -4.99
CA GLY A 161 -1.65 22.72 -3.67
C GLY A 161 -0.29 22.53 -2.99
N ALA A 162 0.75 22.17 -3.76
CA ALA A 162 2.11 22.07 -3.25
C ALA A 162 2.66 23.44 -2.83
N ARG A 163 2.40 24.49 -3.62
CA ARG A 163 2.85 25.86 -3.33
C ARG A 163 2.09 26.53 -2.18
N ALA A 164 0.87 26.11 -1.90
CA ALA A 164 0.09 26.63 -0.78
C ALA A 164 0.71 26.29 0.60
N TRP A 165 1.66 25.35 0.64
CA TRP A 165 2.38 24.99 1.86
C TRP A 165 3.65 25.83 2.04
N GLU A 166 3.66 26.67 3.07
CA GLU A 166 4.77 27.58 3.38
C GLU A 166 5.45 27.32 4.73
N LYS A 167 4.98 26.31 5.49
CA LYS A 167 5.37 26.07 6.89
C LYS A 167 6.66 25.25 7.06
N GLY A 168 7.47 25.13 6.00
CA GLY A 168 8.73 24.38 6.00
C GLY A 168 8.61 22.98 5.40
N GLU A 169 9.46 22.06 5.86
CA GLU A 169 9.53 20.68 5.35
C GLU A 169 8.24 19.91 5.66
N VAL A 170 7.74 19.18 4.66
CA VAL A 170 6.54 18.35 4.76
C VAL A 170 6.59 17.22 3.76
N LEU A 171 6.03 16.07 4.12
CA LEU A 171 5.77 15.00 3.17
C LEU A 171 4.51 15.35 2.38
N MET A 172 4.65 15.60 1.08
CA MET A 172 3.50 15.87 0.21
C MET A 172 2.88 14.55 -0.24
N PHE A 173 1.58 14.37 0.05
CA PHE A 173 0.81 13.24 -0.43
C PHE A 173 -0.25 13.72 -1.43
N PHE A 174 0.06 13.60 -2.72
CA PHE A 174 -0.88 13.88 -3.80
C PHE A 174 -1.93 12.78 -3.87
N CYS A 175 -3.19 13.14 -3.62
CA CYS A 175 -4.26 12.18 -3.39
C CYS A 175 -5.51 12.57 -4.19
N ASP A 176 -6.09 11.61 -4.90
CA ASP A 176 -7.40 11.80 -5.52
C ASP A 176 -8.50 11.62 -4.45
N VAL A 177 -9.65 12.29 -4.65
CA VAL A 177 -10.75 12.32 -3.67
C VAL A 177 -11.43 10.97 -3.44
N ASP A 178 -11.26 10.00 -4.34
CA ASP A 178 -11.83 8.65 -4.22
C ASP A 178 -10.87 7.62 -3.61
N ILE A 179 -9.71 8.05 -3.13
CA ILE A 179 -8.79 7.18 -2.41
C ILE A 179 -9.23 7.01 -0.96
N TYR A 180 -9.18 5.77 -0.49
CA TYR A 180 -9.34 5.40 0.91
C TYR A 180 -7.98 4.97 1.47
N PHE A 181 -7.58 5.51 2.62
CA PHE A 181 -6.30 5.17 3.25
C PHE A 181 -6.48 4.82 4.73
N THR A 182 -5.44 4.20 5.31
CA THR A 182 -5.38 3.81 6.73
C THR A 182 -4.21 4.49 7.44
N ALA A 183 -4.19 4.46 8.77
CA ALA A 183 -3.10 5.04 9.56
C ALA A 183 -1.76 4.31 9.30
N GLU A 184 -1.79 2.99 9.09
CA GLU A 184 -0.62 2.17 8.76
C GLU A 184 -0.03 2.55 7.40
N PHE A 185 -0.87 2.88 6.43
CA PHE A 185 -0.43 3.37 5.13
C PHE A 185 0.32 4.71 5.29
N LEU A 186 -0.25 5.67 6.04
CA LEU A 186 0.40 6.97 6.29
C LEU A 186 1.72 6.83 7.06
N ASN A 187 1.79 5.91 8.03
CA ASN A 187 3.04 5.59 8.72
C ASN A 187 4.08 4.96 7.78
N SER A 188 3.64 4.09 6.88
CA SER A 188 4.50 3.51 5.86
C SER A 188 5.04 4.58 4.91
N CYS A 189 4.25 5.58 4.53
CA CYS A 189 4.73 6.71 3.74
C CYS A 189 5.89 7.44 4.44
N ARG A 190 5.77 7.76 5.73
CA ARG A 190 6.84 8.40 6.51
C ARG A 190 8.11 7.56 6.60
N LEU A 191 7.96 6.25 6.78
CA LEU A 191 9.10 5.33 6.91
C LEU A 191 9.91 5.20 5.61
N ASN A 192 9.30 5.42 4.44
CA ASN A 192 9.94 5.25 3.14
C ASN A 192 10.48 6.56 2.57
N THR A 193 10.47 7.65 3.34
CA THR A 193 11.00 8.96 2.93
C THR A 193 12.27 9.35 3.69
N GLU A 194 12.77 8.47 4.54
CA GLU A 194 14.05 8.56 5.26
C GLU A 194 15.20 7.91 4.49
#